data_AF-T0L9V6-F1
#
_entry.id   AF-T0L9V6-F1
#
_cell.length_a   1.000
_cell.length_b   1.000
_cell.length_c   1.000
_cell.angle_alpha   90.00
_cell.angle_beta   90.00
_cell.angle_gamma   90.00
#
_symmetry.space_group_name_H-M   'P 1'
#
loop_
_entity.id
_entity.type
_entity.pdbx_description
1 polymer ?
#
loop_
_entity_poly.entity_id
_entity_poly.type
_entity_poly.pdbx_seq_one_letter_code
_entity_poly.pdbx_strand_id
1 'polypeptide(L)'
;MQERILTMKLNRNMMEMALDPNIAKVLQMISDLRVPNLRDLEVKDIRNLVDNNMLMKENIEIGRVADMSLGDENIQARLYEPKDATRSLILYFHGGGFVFGSIESYDSVCRRGSHGIAVKGSFGCLQTRP
;
A
#
# COMPACT_ATOMS: atom_id res chain seq x y z
N MET A 1 -27.56 17.45 40.53
CA MET A 1 -26.22 17.80 39.99
C MET A 1 -25.48 16.60 39.40
N GLN A 2 -25.72 15.36 39.86
CA GLN A 2 -25.07 14.15 39.32
C GLN A 2 -25.58 13.68 37.94
N GLU A 3 -26.82 14.00 37.56
CA GLU A 3 -27.36 13.55 36.26
C GLU A 3 -26.69 14.18 35.03
N ARG A 4 -26.19 15.42 35.13
CA ARG A 4 -25.44 16.09 34.05
C ARG A 4 -24.06 15.47 33.80
N ILE A 5 -23.45 14.87 34.83
CA ILE A 5 -22.16 14.17 34.70
C ILE A 5 -22.35 12.81 34.04
N LEU A 6 -23.49 12.14 34.29
CA LEU A 6 -23.83 10.87 33.67
C LEU A 6 -24.14 11.04 32.17
N THR A 7 -24.83 12.11 31.77
CA THR A 7 -25.08 12.41 30.35
C THR A 7 -23.81 12.78 29.57
N MET A 8 -22.83 13.47 30.18
CA MET A 8 -21.54 13.73 29.52
C MET A 8 -20.63 12.48 29.46
N LYS A 9 -20.73 11.55 30.42
CA LYS A 9 -19.99 10.29 30.41
C LYS A 9 -20.61 9.24 29.48
N LEU A 10 -21.94 9.21 29.34
CA LEU A 10 -22.64 8.33 28.39
C LEU A 10 -22.41 8.74 26.93
N ASN A 11 -22.20 10.03 26.65
CA ASN A 11 -21.87 10.49 25.29
C ASN A 11 -20.45 10.13 24.83
N ARG A 12 -19.52 9.79 25.74
CA ARG A 12 -18.15 9.37 25.36
C ARG A 12 -18.10 7.94 24.82
N ASN A 13 -19.01 7.07 25.23
CA ASN A 13 -19.05 5.66 24.79
C ASN A 13 -19.98 5.41 23.60
N MET A 14 -20.72 6.42 23.12
CA MET A 14 -21.54 6.34 21.90
C MET A 14 -20.83 6.92 20.65
N MET A 15 -19.63 7.48 20.82
CA MET A 15 -18.75 7.90 19.72
C MET A 15 -17.82 6.77 19.22
N GLU A 16 -18.00 5.55 19.72
CA GLU A 16 -17.16 4.41 19.40
C GLU A 16 -17.86 3.58 18.30
N MET A 17 -17.26 3.55 17.10
CA MET A 17 -17.75 3.04 15.78
C MET A 17 -18.29 4.06 14.76
N ALA A 18 -18.07 5.37 14.92
CA ALA A 18 -18.28 6.27 13.78
C ALA A 18 -17.13 6.11 12.77
N LEU A 19 -17.43 5.61 11.57
CA LEU A 19 -16.47 5.57 10.46
C LEU A 19 -16.05 6.99 10.11
N ASP A 20 -14.75 7.21 9.85
CA ASP A 20 -14.25 8.51 9.40
C ASP A 20 -15.00 8.97 8.14
N PRO A 21 -15.49 10.22 8.07
CA PRO A 21 -16.30 10.69 6.94
C PRO A 21 -15.60 10.61 5.58
N ASN A 22 -14.27 10.73 5.53
CA ASN A 22 -13.53 10.59 4.28
C ASN A 22 -13.40 9.12 3.89
N ILE A 23 -13.16 8.23 4.85
CA ILE A 23 -13.16 6.78 4.60
C ILE A 23 -14.55 6.31 4.14
N ALA A 24 -15.62 6.84 4.74
CA ALA A 24 -16.99 6.54 4.32
C ALA A 24 -17.26 6.90 2.86
N LYS A 25 -16.76 8.06 2.41
CA LYS A 25 -16.86 8.48 1.00
C LYS A 25 -16.07 7.55 0.07
N VAL A 26 -14.87 7.15 0.47
CA VAL A 26 -14.06 6.20 -0.32
C VAL A 26 -14.76 4.85 -0.44
N LEU A 27 -15.35 4.32 0.64
CA LEU A 27 -16.13 3.08 0.58
C LEU A 27 -17.36 3.21 -0.33
N GLN A 28 -18.05 4.35 -0.30
CA GLN A 28 -19.17 4.61 -1.21
C GLN A 28 -18.70 4.61 -2.67
N MET A 29 -17.59 5.29 -2.97
CA MET A 29 -17.00 5.28 -4.33
C MET A 29 -16.65 3.86 -4.80
N ILE A 30 -16.05 3.04 -3.93
CA ILE A 30 -15.71 1.65 -4.26
C ILE A 30 -16.97 0.81 -4.51
N SER A 31 -18.02 1.00 -3.70
CA SER A 31 -19.31 0.35 -3.87
C SER A 31 -19.95 0.70 -5.22
N ASP A 32 -19.88 1.97 -5.61
CA ASP A 32 -20.46 2.47 -6.87
C ASP A 32 -19.71 1.94 -8.10
N LEU A 33 -18.40 1.70 -7.99
CA LEU A 33 -17.57 1.13 -9.06
C LEU A 33 -17.88 -0.34 -9.37
N ARG A 34 -18.67 -1.04 -8.53
CA ARG A 34 -19.04 -2.46 -8.69
C ARG A 34 -17.85 -3.35 -9.04
N VAL A 35 -16.75 -3.17 -8.31
CA VAL A 35 -15.54 -3.97 -8.50
C VAL A 35 -15.89 -5.45 -8.30
N PRO A 36 -15.58 -6.33 -9.26
CA PRO A 36 -15.87 -7.76 -9.13
C PRO A 36 -15.21 -8.36 -7.88
N ASN A 37 -15.84 -9.39 -7.32
CA ASN A 37 -15.27 -10.11 -6.20
C ASN A 37 -13.98 -10.79 -6.67
N LEU A 38 -12.88 -10.55 -5.95
CA LEU A 38 -11.58 -11.11 -6.33
C LEU A 38 -11.57 -12.64 -6.38
N ARG A 39 -12.50 -13.32 -5.67
CA ARG A 39 -12.63 -14.79 -5.72
C ARG A 39 -13.13 -15.31 -7.07
N ASP A 40 -13.84 -14.48 -7.81
CA ASP A 40 -14.45 -14.85 -9.08
C ASP A 40 -13.54 -14.53 -10.27
N LEU A 41 -12.38 -13.91 -10.00
CA LEU A 41 -11.39 -13.53 -11.01
C LEU A 41 -10.24 -14.54 -11.05
N GLU A 42 -9.65 -14.70 -12.24
CA GLU A 42 -8.38 -15.41 -12.33
C GLU A 42 -7.25 -14.60 -11.71
N VAL A 43 -6.24 -15.28 -11.16
CA VAL A 43 -5.07 -14.65 -10.53
C VAL A 43 -4.37 -13.67 -11.48
N LYS A 44 -4.32 -13.99 -12.77
CA LYS A 44 -3.74 -13.12 -13.80
C LYS A 44 -4.52 -11.81 -13.92
N ASP A 45 -5.83 -11.87 -13.87
CA ASP A 45 -6.70 -10.69 -13.99
C ASP A 45 -6.64 -9.84 -12.73
N ILE A 46 -6.55 -10.45 -11.54
CA ILE A 46 -6.34 -9.74 -10.28
C ILE A 46 -5.03 -8.95 -10.33
N ARG A 47 -3.93 -9.58 -10.78
CA ARG A 47 -2.64 -8.91 -10.95
C ARG A 47 -2.73 -7.77 -11.94
N ASN A 48 -3.31 -8.02 -13.11
CA ASN A 48 -3.43 -6.97 -14.12
C ASN A 48 -4.28 -5.80 -13.63
N LEU A 49 -5.37 -6.08 -12.89
CA LEU A 49 -6.24 -5.05 -12.34
C LEU A 49 -5.51 -4.21 -11.29
N VAL A 50 -4.75 -4.82 -10.39
CA VAL A 50 -4.10 -4.13 -9.26
C VAL A 50 -2.77 -3.49 -9.68
N ASP A 51 -1.92 -4.22 -10.42
CA ASP A 51 -0.58 -3.78 -10.77
C ASP A 51 -0.61 -2.66 -11.82
N ASN A 52 -1.61 -2.67 -12.72
CA ASN A 52 -1.80 -1.61 -13.72
C ASN A 52 -2.75 -0.51 -13.26
N ASN A 53 -3.35 -0.60 -12.06
CA ASN A 53 -4.27 0.44 -11.59
C ASN A 53 -3.49 1.72 -11.24
N MET A 54 -3.50 2.67 -12.17
CA MET A 54 -2.81 3.95 -12.06
C MET A 54 -3.37 4.89 -10.99
N LEU A 55 -4.50 4.54 -10.35
CA LEU A 55 -5.17 5.37 -9.34
C LEU A 55 -4.27 5.70 -8.13
N MET A 56 -3.19 4.94 -7.91
CA MET A 56 -2.26 5.12 -6.80
C MET A 56 -0.87 5.65 -7.22
N LYS A 57 -0.70 5.97 -8.52
CA LYS A 57 0.58 6.47 -9.05
C LYS A 57 0.69 7.97 -8.79
N GLU A 58 1.36 8.30 -7.70
CA GLU A 58 1.73 9.66 -7.38
C GLU A 58 3.21 9.88 -7.69
N ASN A 59 3.51 10.91 -8.47
CA ASN A 59 4.89 11.23 -8.82
C ASN A 59 5.51 12.09 -7.72
N ILE A 60 6.24 11.44 -6.82
CA ILE A 60 6.94 12.09 -5.71
C ILE A 60 8.43 12.15 -6.05
N GLU A 61 8.95 13.36 -6.21
CA GLU A 61 10.38 13.54 -6.47
C GLU A 61 11.22 13.17 -5.24
N ILE A 62 12.30 12.45 -5.48
CA ILE A 62 13.30 12.07 -4.48
C ILE A 62 14.70 12.23 -5.10
N GLY A 63 15.76 12.18 -4.28
CA GLY A 63 17.14 12.40 -4.73
C GLY A 63 17.57 11.44 -5.84
N ARG A 64 17.53 10.14 -5.58
CA ARG A 64 17.90 9.09 -6.54
C ARG A 64 17.03 7.86 -6.36
N VAL A 65 16.71 7.24 -7.49
CA VAL A 65 16.01 5.95 -7.55
C VAL A 65 16.79 5.04 -8.49
N ALA A 66 17.06 3.81 -8.05
CA ALA A 66 17.82 2.85 -8.84
C ALA A 66 17.30 1.42 -8.65
N ASP A 67 17.07 0.72 -9.76
CA ASP A 67 16.73 -0.70 -9.77
C ASP A 67 17.98 -1.55 -9.56
N MET A 68 17.83 -2.65 -8.83
CA MET A 68 18.92 -3.58 -8.53
C MET A 68 18.41 -5.01 -8.34
N SER A 69 19.34 -5.96 -8.47
CA SER A 69 19.11 -7.38 -8.21
C SER A 69 19.82 -7.78 -6.93
N LEU A 70 19.14 -8.51 -6.04
CA LEU A 70 19.66 -8.93 -4.74
C LEU A 70 19.75 -10.46 -4.66
N GLY A 71 20.84 -10.95 -4.08
CA GLY A 71 21.08 -12.39 -3.85
C GLY A 71 21.31 -13.20 -5.12
N ASP A 72 21.58 -14.49 -4.94
CA ASP A 72 21.83 -15.42 -6.04
C ASP A 72 20.53 -15.72 -6.82
N GLU A 73 19.38 -15.67 -6.14
CA GLU A 73 18.05 -15.81 -6.76
C GLU A 73 17.61 -14.59 -7.60
N ASN A 74 18.42 -13.53 -7.68
CA ASN A 74 18.15 -12.32 -8.46
C ASN A 74 16.81 -11.62 -8.14
N ILE A 75 16.55 -11.41 -6.85
CA ILE A 75 15.35 -10.69 -6.40
C ILE A 75 15.41 -9.25 -6.88
N GLN A 76 14.36 -8.82 -7.58
CA GLN A 76 14.25 -7.44 -8.04
C GLN A 76 13.98 -6.50 -6.85
N ALA A 77 14.75 -5.42 -6.78
CA ALA A 77 14.65 -4.40 -5.75
C ALA A 77 14.84 -3.01 -6.35
N ARG A 78 14.41 -1.99 -5.61
CA ARG A 78 14.58 -0.58 -5.96
C ARG A 78 15.06 0.19 -4.73
N LEU A 79 16.21 0.83 -4.87
CA LEU A 79 16.77 1.74 -3.88
C LEU A 79 16.16 3.13 -4.05
N TYR A 80 15.68 3.70 -2.94
CA TYR A 80 15.20 5.08 -2.86
C TYR A 80 16.11 5.88 -1.92
N GLU A 81 16.83 6.84 -2.49
CA GLU A 81 17.84 7.62 -1.80
C GLU A 81 17.41 9.10 -1.76
N PRO A 82 16.91 9.62 -0.63
CA PRO A 82 16.54 11.03 -0.51
C PRO A 82 17.78 11.93 -0.55
N LYS A 83 17.59 13.22 -0.88
CA LYS A 83 18.70 14.19 -0.97
C LYS A 83 19.45 14.34 0.35
N ASP A 84 18.72 14.30 1.47
CA ASP A 84 19.26 14.39 2.83
C ASP A 84 19.37 12.99 3.47
N ALA A 85 20.00 12.05 2.75
CA ALA A 85 20.08 10.67 3.19
C ALA A 85 20.81 10.52 4.55
N THR A 86 20.18 9.82 5.50
CA THR A 86 20.84 9.38 6.74
C THR A 86 21.59 8.05 6.51
N ARG A 87 22.33 7.58 7.52
CA ARG A 87 23.04 6.26 7.46
C ARG A 87 22.12 5.06 7.76
N SER A 88 20.82 5.27 7.85
CA SER A 88 19.84 4.22 8.15
C SER A 88 19.24 3.67 6.87
N LEU A 89 18.89 2.38 6.89
CA LEU A 89 18.28 1.69 5.77
C LEU A 89 16.97 1.03 6.22
N ILE A 90 15.89 1.32 5.52
CA ILE A 90 14.63 0.59 5.64
C ILE A 90 14.56 -0.46 4.54
N LEU A 91 14.23 -1.70 4.90
CA LEU A 91 13.91 -2.76 3.95
C LEU A 91 12.38 -2.93 3.88
N TYR A 92 11.78 -2.57 2.75
CA TYR A 92 10.33 -2.64 2.58
C TYR A 92 9.90 -3.81 1.70
N PHE A 93 8.90 -4.57 2.15
CA PHE A 93 8.24 -5.62 1.39
C PHE A 93 6.79 -5.20 1.14
N HIS A 94 6.35 -5.25 -0.11
CA HIS A 94 5.00 -4.81 -0.46
C HIS A 94 3.91 -5.78 0.02
N GLY A 95 2.71 -5.23 0.22
CA GLY A 95 1.50 -6.00 0.49
C GLY A 95 0.92 -6.67 -0.77
N GLY A 96 -0.35 -7.07 -0.70
CA GLY A 96 -1.04 -7.77 -1.80
C GLY A 96 -1.19 -9.28 -1.58
N GLY A 97 -1.13 -9.70 -0.32
CA GLY A 97 -1.45 -11.07 0.09
C GLY A 97 -0.52 -12.14 -0.49
N PHE A 98 0.69 -11.75 -0.91
CA PHE A 98 1.64 -12.61 -1.63
C PHE A 98 1.14 -13.10 -3.01
N VAL A 99 0.05 -12.50 -3.53
CA VAL A 99 -0.56 -12.89 -4.81
C VAL A 99 -0.36 -11.84 -5.89
N PHE A 100 -0.49 -10.56 -5.54
CA PHE A 100 -0.40 -9.41 -6.45
C PHE A 100 0.38 -8.25 -5.82
N GLY A 101 0.61 -7.19 -6.58
CA GLY A 101 1.45 -6.06 -6.20
C GLY A 101 2.82 -6.13 -6.88
N SER A 102 3.36 -4.96 -7.22
CA SER A 102 4.69 -4.81 -7.80
C SER A 102 5.43 -3.60 -7.23
N ILE A 103 6.71 -3.44 -7.61
CA ILE A 103 7.50 -2.24 -7.26
C ILE A 103 6.79 -0.99 -7.78
N GLU A 104 6.18 -1.08 -8.96
CA GLU A 104 5.44 0.01 -9.59
C GLU A 104 4.19 0.40 -8.80
N SER A 105 3.45 -0.57 -8.25
CA SER A 105 2.22 -0.31 -7.48
C SER A 105 2.49 0.37 -6.13
N TYR A 106 3.67 0.12 -5.55
CA TYR A 106 4.06 0.64 -4.24
C TYR A 106 5.12 1.75 -4.31
N ASP A 107 5.43 2.25 -5.50
CA ASP A 107 6.49 3.24 -5.73
C ASP A 107 6.25 4.53 -4.95
N SER A 108 5.01 5.04 -4.96
CA SER A 108 4.62 6.26 -4.25
C SER A 108 4.71 6.11 -2.72
N VAL A 109 4.35 4.95 -2.18
CA VAL A 109 4.49 4.63 -0.75
C VAL A 109 5.95 4.63 -0.35
N CYS A 110 6.81 3.98 -1.16
CA CYS A 110 8.24 3.93 -0.91
C CYS A 110 8.84 5.33 -0.93
N ARG A 111 8.48 6.17 -1.91
CA ARG A 111 8.93 7.57 -2.03
C ARG A 111 8.50 8.45 -0.85
N ARG A 112 7.30 8.25 -0.28
CA ARG A 112 6.85 8.99 0.91
C ARG A 112 7.62 8.63 2.17
N GLY A 113 7.92 7.35 2.34
CA GLY A 113 8.57 6.84 3.55
C GLY A 113 10.10 6.85 3.52
N SER A 114 10.75 7.25 2.41
CA SER A 114 12.13 6.85 2.19
C SER A 114 13.18 7.70 2.90
N HIS A 115 13.89 6.99 3.77
CA HIS A 115 15.34 6.71 3.75
C HIS A 115 15.59 5.19 3.52
N GLY A 116 15.18 4.57 2.39
CA GLY A 116 15.15 3.08 2.33
C GLY A 116 15.20 2.38 0.96
N ILE A 117 15.44 1.07 0.98
CA ILE A 117 15.35 0.13 -0.15
C ILE A 117 13.99 -0.58 -0.10
N ALA A 118 13.26 -0.55 -1.22
CA ALA A 118 12.11 -1.43 -1.41
C ALA A 118 12.53 -2.69 -2.15
N VAL A 119 12.07 -3.84 -1.69
CA VAL A 119 12.31 -5.12 -2.34
C VAL A 119 10.98 -5.68 -2.81
N LYS A 120 10.98 -6.18 -4.05
CA LYS A 120 9.91 -7.04 -4.52
C LYS A 120 10.11 -8.41 -3.89
N GLY A 121 9.43 -8.66 -2.77
CA GLY A 121 9.36 -10.00 -2.22
C GLY A 121 8.51 -10.89 -3.13
N SER A 122 9.10 -11.46 -4.17
CA SER A 122 8.51 -12.61 -4.87
C SER A 122 8.65 -13.85 -3.99
N PHE A 123 8.04 -13.85 -2.81
CA PHE A 123 7.87 -15.06 -2.02
C PHE A 123 6.82 -15.91 -2.76
N GLY A 124 7.29 -16.79 -3.64
CA GLY A 124 6.51 -17.94 -4.10
C GLY A 124 5.58 -17.74 -5.29
N CYS A 125 5.53 -16.58 -5.95
CA CYS A 125 4.91 -16.51 -7.27
C CYS A 125 5.91 -16.18 -8.35
N LEU A 126 6.20 -17.20 -9.17
CA LEU A 126 6.64 -17.08 -10.56
C LEU A 126 5.79 -16.03 -11.27
N GLN A 127 6.19 -14.76 -11.18
CA GLN A 127 5.93 -13.85 -12.28
C GLN A 127 6.78 -14.40 -13.41
N THR A 128 6.11 -15.11 -14.30
CA THR A 128 6.64 -15.66 -15.54
C THR A 128 7.61 -14.66 -16.14
N ARG A 129 8.89 -15.03 -16.13
CA ARG A 129 9.80 -14.61 -17.19
C ARG A 129 9.11 -14.98 -18.52
N PRO A 130 9.17 -14.13 -19.55
CA PRO A 130 8.88 -14.62 -20.89
C PRO A 130 9.77 -15.83 -21.22
#